data_AF-A0A9W6X627-F1
#
_entry.id   AF-A0A9W6X627-F1
#
_cell.length_a   1.000
_cell.length_b   1.000
_cell.length_c   1.000
_cell.angle_alpha   90.00
_cell.angle_beta   90.00
_cell.angle_gamma   90.00
#
_symmetry.space_group_name_H-M   'P 1'
#
loop_
_entity.id
_entity.type
_entity.pdbx_description
1 polymer ?
#
loop_
_entity_poly.entity_id
_entity_poly.type
_entity_poly.pdbx_seq_one_letter_code
_entity_poly.pdbx_strand_id
1 'polypeptide(L)'
;MSPALLELAKALKVVIAMIHPECVPGSSFMRSKPGGSEQEPHQDYQSSDLAQARTRTQTAFWEAIFALELDTKLRVYKGCFTAKIDSEALAVQIPVGFCVLFRGDLIHNGTTFASTNHRLHCYLTYEGVSWTPDVVQNVLPEHDECQYCGAKILKGSRLRLHRFYCDQNPKGPENPLKRMSENKAGKFACTICKKTFELQGTLRVHKIRERF
;
A
#
# COMPACT_ATOMS: atom_id res chain seq x y z
N MET A 1 34.97 -12.82 5.33
CA MET A 1 34.05 -12.05 6.20
C MET A 1 34.88 -11.50 7.35
N SER A 2 34.74 -10.22 7.73
CA SER A 2 35.54 -9.67 8.83
C SER A 2 35.15 -10.32 10.17
N PRO A 3 36.06 -10.37 11.17
CA PRO A 3 35.73 -10.90 12.50
C PRO A 3 34.51 -10.22 13.13
N ALA A 4 34.40 -8.89 12.98
CA ALA A 4 33.28 -8.12 13.49
C ALA A 4 31.92 -8.52 12.87
N LEU A 5 31.90 -8.80 11.57
CA LEU A 5 30.68 -9.28 10.89
C LEU A 5 30.28 -10.68 11.35
N LEU A 6 31.26 -11.55 11.64
CA LEU A 6 30.98 -12.87 12.17
C LEU A 6 30.38 -12.80 13.58
N GLU A 7 30.91 -11.94 14.44
CA GLU A 7 30.37 -11.73 15.79
C GLU A 7 28.98 -11.09 15.75
N LEU A 8 28.74 -10.13 14.86
CA LEU A 8 27.40 -9.58 14.62
C LEU A 8 26.42 -10.67 14.18
N ALA A 9 26.81 -11.51 13.22
CA ALA A 9 25.95 -12.60 12.74
C ALA A 9 25.61 -13.61 13.85
N LYS A 10 26.58 -13.94 14.72
CA LYS A 10 26.34 -14.78 15.90
C LYS A 10 25.39 -14.11 16.89
N ALA A 11 25.62 -12.83 17.20
CA ALA A 11 24.78 -12.07 18.13
C ALA A 11 23.33 -11.98 17.64
N LEU A 12 23.12 -11.70 16.35
CA LEU A 12 21.79 -11.70 15.73
C LEU A 12 21.10 -13.06 15.86
N LYS A 13 21.81 -14.16 15.58
CA LYS A 13 21.25 -15.51 15.77
C LYS A 13 20.77 -15.74 17.21
N VAL A 14 21.54 -15.33 18.20
CA VAL A 14 21.15 -15.47 19.61
C VAL A 14 19.92 -14.63 19.93
N VAL A 15 19.92 -13.34 19.58
CA VAL A 15 18.80 -12.43 19.87
C VAL A 15 17.52 -12.89 19.18
N ILE A 16 17.59 -13.28 17.91
CA ILE A 16 16.43 -13.76 17.17
C ILE A 16 15.92 -15.08 17.75
N ALA A 17 16.81 -16.01 18.12
CA ALA A 17 16.39 -17.26 18.73
C ALA A 17 15.62 -17.08 20.06
N MET A 18 15.86 -15.96 20.78
CA MET A 18 15.11 -15.62 21.99
C MET A 18 13.69 -15.14 21.72
N ILE A 19 13.40 -14.60 20.53
CA ILE A 19 12.10 -14.02 20.16
C ILE A 19 11.32 -14.98 19.27
N HIS A 20 11.99 -15.55 18.26
CA HIS A 20 11.47 -16.46 17.26
C HIS A 20 12.49 -17.61 17.03
N PRO A 21 12.50 -18.65 17.89
CA PRO A 21 13.51 -19.72 17.86
C PRO A 21 13.58 -20.50 16.55
N GLU A 22 12.47 -20.56 15.81
CA GLU A 22 12.35 -21.24 14.53
C GLU A 22 12.92 -20.42 13.35
N CYS A 23 13.29 -19.15 13.58
CA CYS A 23 13.77 -18.27 12.53
C CYS A 23 15.28 -18.34 12.34
N VAL A 24 15.69 -18.39 11.08
CA VAL A 24 17.08 -18.26 10.62
C VAL A 24 17.29 -16.82 10.14
N PRO A 25 18.12 -16.02 10.82
CA PRO A 25 18.37 -14.64 10.39
C PRO A 25 19.36 -14.58 9.23
N GLY A 26 19.01 -13.81 8.21
CA GLY A 26 19.93 -13.21 7.23
C GLY A 26 20.05 -11.71 7.47
N SER A 27 21.07 -11.06 6.91
CA SER A 27 21.22 -9.61 7.05
C SER A 27 21.87 -8.93 5.85
N SER A 28 21.40 -7.74 5.50
CA SER A 28 22.02 -6.83 4.54
C SER A 28 22.35 -5.48 5.20
N PHE A 29 23.44 -4.86 4.75
CA PHE A 29 23.83 -3.53 5.20
C PHE A 29 23.28 -2.48 4.25
N MET A 30 22.56 -1.50 4.79
CA MET A 30 21.96 -0.44 4.00
C MET A 30 22.63 0.90 4.27
N ARG A 31 22.84 1.66 3.19
CA ARG A 31 23.31 3.04 3.25
C ARG A 31 22.38 3.93 2.42
N SER A 32 21.71 4.88 3.07
CA SER A 32 20.98 5.95 2.40
C SER A 32 21.86 7.19 2.27
N LYS A 33 21.92 7.78 1.08
CA LYS A 33 22.62 9.05 0.83
C LYS A 33 21.72 10.24 1.22
N PRO A 34 22.31 11.38 1.64
CA PRO A 34 21.57 12.62 1.86
C PRO A 34 20.71 13.00 0.66
N GLY A 35 19.47 13.43 0.89
CA GLY A 35 18.58 13.95 -0.15
C GLY A 35 18.08 12.90 -1.16
N GLY A 36 18.27 11.60 -0.90
CA GLY A 36 17.67 10.54 -1.71
C GLY A 36 16.14 10.58 -1.67
N SER A 37 15.49 10.06 -2.72
CA SER A 37 14.04 9.97 -2.81
C SER A 37 13.45 8.94 -1.85
N GLU A 38 12.20 9.17 -1.45
CA GLU A 38 11.40 8.16 -0.76
C GLU A 38 11.19 6.96 -1.69
N GLN A 39 11.26 5.74 -1.14
CA GLN A 39 10.97 4.54 -1.92
C GLN A 39 9.45 4.41 -2.12
N GLU A 40 9.04 3.79 -3.23
CA GLU A 40 7.65 3.39 -3.41
C GLU A 40 7.23 2.40 -2.33
N PRO A 41 6.01 2.45 -1.79
CA PRO A 41 5.50 1.47 -0.83
C PRO A 41 5.54 0.04 -1.37
N HIS A 42 6.13 -0.87 -0.60
CA HIS A 42 6.40 -2.24 -1.03
C HIS A 42 6.32 -3.25 0.12
N GLN A 43 6.41 -4.52 -0.26
CA GLN A 43 6.77 -5.65 0.58
C GLN A 43 8.11 -6.21 0.08
N ASP A 44 8.94 -6.74 0.96
CA ASP A 44 10.27 -7.26 0.58
C ASP A 44 10.26 -8.69 0.06
N TYR A 45 9.08 -9.29 0.00
CA TYR A 45 8.89 -10.67 -0.45
C TYR A 45 7.89 -10.71 -1.60
N GLN A 46 8.13 -11.63 -2.54
CA GLN A 46 7.15 -11.89 -3.57
C GLN A 46 5.95 -12.65 -2.98
N SER A 47 4.81 -12.53 -3.66
CA SER A 47 3.58 -13.22 -3.25
C SER A 47 3.75 -14.75 -3.13
N SER A 48 4.63 -15.35 -3.95
CA SER A 48 5.00 -16.78 -3.87
C SER A 48 5.74 -17.13 -2.59
N ASP A 49 6.68 -16.27 -2.17
CA ASP A 49 7.53 -16.51 -1.00
C ASP A 49 6.68 -16.40 0.28
N LEU A 50 5.81 -15.39 0.32
CA LEU A 50 4.83 -15.22 1.40
C LEU A 50 3.83 -16.39 1.47
N ALA A 51 3.38 -16.91 0.33
CA ALA A 51 2.53 -18.09 0.29
C ALA A 51 3.26 -19.32 0.85
N GLN A 52 4.54 -19.52 0.50
CA GLN A 52 5.36 -20.60 1.04
C GLN A 52 5.62 -20.45 2.55
N ALA A 53 5.82 -19.23 3.05
CA ALA A 53 5.97 -18.97 4.48
C ALA A 53 4.70 -19.40 5.27
N ARG A 54 3.53 -19.02 4.74
CA ARG A 54 2.23 -19.26 5.37
C ARG A 54 1.86 -20.74 5.42
N THR A 55 2.25 -21.55 4.42
CA THR A 55 1.99 -23.00 4.47
C THR A 55 2.76 -23.68 5.59
N ARG A 56 3.92 -23.15 6.00
CA ARG A 56 4.73 -23.72 7.08
C ARG A 56 4.36 -23.21 8.47
N THR A 57 4.03 -21.92 8.60
CA THR A 57 4.00 -21.26 9.92
C THR A 57 2.70 -20.53 10.23
N GLN A 58 1.70 -20.63 9.35
CA GLN A 58 0.44 -19.86 9.40
C GLN A 58 0.64 -18.33 9.37
N THR A 59 1.88 -17.85 9.26
CA THR A 59 2.25 -16.43 9.27
C THR A 59 3.25 -16.13 8.16
N ALA A 60 3.51 -14.85 7.90
CA ALA A 60 4.56 -14.41 6.99
C ALA A 60 5.93 -14.53 7.65
N PHE A 61 7.01 -14.31 6.89
CA PHE A 61 8.33 -14.04 7.47
C PHE A 61 8.29 -12.80 8.37
N TRP A 62 9.36 -12.61 9.11
CA TRP A 62 9.57 -11.42 9.94
C TRP A 62 10.78 -10.65 9.46
N GLU A 63 10.84 -9.37 9.80
CA GLU A 63 11.95 -8.51 9.46
C GLU A 63 12.27 -7.59 10.62
N ALA A 64 13.56 -7.22 10.71
CA ALA A 64 14.01 -6.22 11.65
C ALA A 64 14.92 -5.18 10.98
N ILE A 65 14.72 -3.91 11.32
CA ILE A 65 15.65 -2.82 10.98
C ILE A 65 16.32 -2.34 12.25
N PHE A 66 17.64 -2.46 12.32
CA PHE A 66 18.48 -1.92 13.40
C PHE A 66 19.02 -0.54 13.00
N ALA A 67 18.84 0.44 13.88
CA ALA A 67 19.44 1.76 13.70
C ALA A 67 20.90 1.75 14.15
N LEU A 68 21.81 2.09 13.23
CA LEU A 68 23.23 2.29 13.53
C LEU A 68 23.59 3.78 13.69
N GLU A 69 22.70 4.66 13.24
CA GLU A 69 22.86 6.12 13.30
C GLU A 69 21.58 6.78 13.81
N LEU A 70 21.71 8.01 14.29
CA LEU A 70 20.57 8.81 14.72
C LEU A 70 19.62 9.10 13.54
N ASP A 71 18.38 9.44 13.88
CA ASP A 71 17.32 9.77 12.92
C ASP A 71 16.95 8.66 11.93
N THR A 72 17.40 7.41 12.15
CA THR A 72 16.91 6.25 11.41
C THR A 72 15.40 6.15 11.57
N LYS A 73 14.70 6.09 10.44
CA LYS A 73 13.24 6.03 10.40
C LYS A 73 12.76 5.18 9.22
N LEU A 74 11.62 4.54 9.43
CA LEU A 74 10.94 3.70 8.46
C LEU A 74 9.49 4.16 8.35
N ARG A 75 8.93 4.25 7.14
CA ARG A 75 7.48 4.42 6.99
C ARG A 75 6.84 3.05 6.92
N VAL A 76 5.85 2.80 7.78
CA VAL A 76 5.02 1.59 7.77
C VAL A 76 3.56 1.99 7.55
N TYR A 77 2.77 1.10 6.99
CA TYR A 77 1.32 1.29 6.84
C TYR A 77 0.61 0.33 7.79
N LYS A 78 0.10 0.86 8.91
CA LYS A 78 -0.44 0.06 10.01
C LYS A 78 -1.54 -0.89 9.52
N GLY A 79 -1.38 -2.18 9.80
CA GLY A 79 -2.35 -3.23 9.42
C GLY A 79 -2.52 -3.44 7.92
N CYS A 80 -1.68 -2.83 7.08
CA CYS A 80 -1.78 -2.93 5.63
C CYS A 80 -0.89 -4.06 5.10
N PHE A 81 -1.51 -5.19 4.74
CA PHE A 81 -0.81 -6.41 4.28
C PHE A 81 -1.05 -6.75 2.79
N THR A 82 -1.94 -6.01 2.12
CA THR A 82 -2.38 -6.32 0.74
C THR A 82 -2.52 -5.09 -0.14
N ALA A 83 -2.97 -3.97 0.44
CA ALA A 83 -3.11 -2.70 -0.25
C ALA A 83 -2.62 -1.57 0.65
N LYS A 84 -2.03 -0.55 0.04
CA LYS A 84 -1.58 0.65 0.74
C LYS A 84 -2.78 1.53 1.08
N ILE A 85 -2.90 1.93 2.35
CA ILE A 85 -3.92 2.86 2.83
C ILE A 85 -3.21 4.08 3.43
N ASP A 86 -3.27 5.23 2.74
CA ASP A 86 -2.51 6.43 3.12
C ASP A 86 -2.80 6.95 4.53
N SER A 87 -4.04 6.80 5.02
CA SER A 87 -4.42 7.21 6.38
C SER A 87 -3.76 6.37 7.48
N GLU A 88 -3.23 5.19 7.15
CA GLU A 88 -2.55 4.29 8.08
C GLU A 88 -1.02 4.47 8.06
N ALA A 89 -0.51 5.44 7.28
CA ALA A 89 0.92 5.71 7.19
C ALA A 89 1.48 6.25 8.53
N LEU A 90 2.49 5.57 9.05
CA LEU A 90 3.18 5.93 10.29
C LEU A 90 4.69 5.97 10.03
N ALA A 91 5.34 7.08 10.40
CA ALA A 91 6.79 7.16 10.45
C ALA A 91 7.29 6.63 11.81
N VAL A 92 7.95 5.48 11.80
CA VAL A 92 8.57 4.88 12.98
C VAL A 92 9.99 5.39 13.08
N GLN A 93 10.30 6.13 14.14
CA GLN A 93 11.66 6.51 14.48
C GLN A 93 12.31 5.40 15.31
N ILE A 94 13.49 4.97 14.91
CA ILE A 94 14.20 3.83 15.50
C ILE A 94 15.43 4.38 16.21
N PRO A 95 15.47 4.37 17.55
CA PRO A 95 16.63 4.84 18.29
C PRO A 95 17.85 3.95 18.06
N VAL A 96 19.06 4.53 18.13
CA VAL A 96 20.31 3.77 18.03
C VAL A 96 20.37 2.71 19.12
N GLY A 97 20.76 1.50 18.74
CA GLY A 97 20.79 0.34 19.64
C GLY A 97 19.45 -0.39 19.79
N PHE A 98 18.39 0.13 19.17
CA PHE A 98 17.10 -0.54 19.08
C PHE A 98 16.86 -1.06 17.65
N CYS A 99 15.89 -1.97 17.53
CA CYS A 99 15.33 -2.37 16.25
C CYS A 99 13.81 -2.25 16.26
N VAL A 100 13.23 -2.09 15.08
CA VAL A 100 11.82 -2.36 14.86
C VAL A 100 11.70 -3.77 14.29
N LEU A 101 10.86 -4.60 14.89
CA LEU A 101 10.47 -5.92 14.40
C LEU A 101 9.07 -5.82 13.80
N PHE A 102 8.89 -6.32 12.59
CA PHE A 102 7.61 -6.29 11.89
C PHE A 102 7.43 -7.53 11.01
N ARG A 103 6.19 -7.76 10.58
CA ARG A 103 5.88 -8.83 9.63
C ARG A 103 6.42 -8.46 8.25
N GLY A 104 7.01 -9.42 7.55
CA GLY A 104 7.55 -9.23 6.20
C GLY A 104 6.50 -8.94 5.13
N ASP A 105 5.22 -9.23 5.41
CA ASP A 105 4.11 -8.82 4.55
C ASP A 105 3.50 -7.46 4.95
N LEU A 106 4.07 -6.74 5.91
CA LEU A 106 3.66 -5.38 6.23
C LEU A 106 4.19 -4.42 5.17
N ILE A 107 3.27 -3.64 4.57
CA ILE A 107 3.65 -2.63 3.60
C ILE A 107 4.45 -1.53 4.29
N HIS A 108 5.60 -1.20 3.72
CA HIS A 108 6.50 -0.19 4.24
C HIS A 108 7.31 0.46 3.12
N ASN A 109 8.07 1.51 3.44
CA ASN A 109 9.06 2.07 2.54
C ASN A 109 10.16 2.83 3.30
N GLY A 110 11.36 2.84 2.72
CA GLY A 110 12.43 3.73 3.13
C GLY A 110 12.07 5.19 2.87
N THR A 111 12.59 6.06 3.73
CA THR A 111 12.31 7.50 3.73
C THR A 111 13.56 8.31 3.38
N THR A 112 13.39 9.62 3.22
CA THR A 112 14.48 10.55 2.94
C THR A 112 15.25 10.94 4.20
N PHE A 113 16.58 11.03 4.09
CA PHE A 113 17.47 11.47 5.16
C PHE A 113 18.20 12.77 4.78
N ALA A 114 18.37 13.67 5.75
CA ALA A 114 19.13 14.91 5.56
C ALA A 114 20.65 14.67 5.55
N SER A 115 21.10 13.62 6.23
CA SER A 115 22.48 13.13 6.26
C SER A 115 22.58 11.72 5.70
N THR A 116 23.80 11.17 5.63
CA THR A 116 23.95 9.72 5.40
C THR A 116 23.29 8.99 6.57
N ASN A 117 22.62 7.88 6.29
CA ASN A 117 22.05 7.01 7.33
C ASN A 117 22.41 5.54 7.04
N HIS A 118 23.10 4.91 7.99
CA HIS A 118 23.45 3.50 7.97
C HIS A 118 22.51 2.69 8.87
N ARG A 119 22.08 1.52 8.37
CA ARG A 119 21.20 0.61 9.10
C ARG A 119 21.46 -0.83 8.69
N LEU A 120 21.10 -1.76 9.56
CA LEU A 120 21.14 -3.19 9.27
C LEU A 120 19.71 -3.67 9.06
N HIS A 121 19.47 -4.33 7.94
CA HIS A 121 18.21 -5.00 7.64
C HIS A 121 18.40 -6.49 7.85
N CYS A 122 17.55 -7.07 8.68
CA CYS A 122 17.58 -8.47 9.04
C CYS A 122 16.30 -9.15 8.57
N TYR A 123 16.48 -10.19 7.77
CA TYR A 123 15.39 -11.04 7.29
C TYR A 123 15.31 -12.26 8.20
N LEU A 124 14.14 -12.53 8.75
CA LEU A 124 13.92 -13.62 9.70
C LEU A 124 13.02 -14.65 9.03
N THR A 125 13.68 -15.63 8.40
CA THR A 125 13.01 -16.65 7.57
C THR A 125 13.07 -18.02 8.24
N TYR A 126 12.48 -19.04 7.62
CA TYR A 126 12.47 -20.41 8.15
C TYR A 126 13.46 -21.30 7.39
N GLU A 127 14.03 -22.29 8.08
CA GLU A 127 14.97 -23.22 7.48
C GLU A 127 14.36 -23.93 6.26
N GLY A 128 15.10 -24.01 5.15
CA GLY A 128 14.65 -24.68 3.93
C GLY A 128 13.58 -23.93 3.15
N VAL A 129 13.38 -22.63 3.39
CA VAL A 129 12.61 -21.74 2.51
C VAL A 129 13.58 -20.99 1.60
N SER A 130 13.38 -21.12 0.28
CA SER A 130 14.15 -20.39 -0.72
C SER A 130 13.44 -19.09 -1.05
N TRP A 131 14.17 -17.98 -1.00
CA TRP A 131 13.69 -16.66 -1.40
C TRP A 131 14.90 -15.81 -1.84
N THR A 132 14.66 -14.70 -2.53
CA THR A 132 15.74 -13.83 -3.02
C THR A 132 15.76 -12.50 -2.24
N PRO A 133 16.84 -12.19 -1.50
CA PRO A 133 17.02 -10.91 -0.83
C PRO A 133 16.97 -9.71 -1.79
N ASP A 134 16.57 -8.56 -1.25
CA ASP A 134 16.58 -7.26 -1.93
C ASP A 134 15.69 -7.18 -3.19
N VAL A 135 14.70 -8.07 -3.33
CA VAL A 135 13.71 -8.06 -4.42
C VAL A 135 12.35 -7.65 -3.88
N VAL A 136 12.00 -6.38 -4.10
CA VAL A 136 10.76 -5.79 -3.56
C VAL A 136 9.56 -5.97 -4.50
N GLN A 137 8.36 -6.10 -3.92
CA GLN A 137 7.09 -6.07 -4.62
C GLN A 137 6.35 -4.78 -4.28
N ASN A 138 6.27 -3.84 -5.24
CA ASN A 138 5.51 -2.61 -5.06
C ASN A 138 4.02 -2.91 -4.82
N VAL A 139 3.40 -2.16 -3.92
CA VAL A 139 1.99 -2.33 -3.58
C VAL A 139 1.18 -1.12 -3.99
N LEU A 140 0.15 -1.38 -4.79
CA LEU A 140 -0.79 -0.35 -5.20
C LEU A 140 -1.62 0.13 -3.99
N PRO A 141 -2.06 1.39 -4.01
CA PRO A 141 -3.12 1.82 -3.11
C PRO A 141 -4.39 0.98 -3.31
N GLU A 142 -5.32 1.11 -2.37
CA GLU A 142 -6.61 0.43 -2.45
C GLU A 142 -7.29 0.70 -3.81
N HIS A 143 -7.48 -0.38 -4.56
CA HIS A 143 -8.03 -0.36 -5.90
C HIS A 143 -9.14 -1.38 -6.03
N ASP A 144 -10.01 -1.15 -7.00
CA ASP A 144 -10.98 -2.11 -7.47
C ASP A 144 -10.81 -2.30 -8.97
N GLU A 145 -11.28 -3.43 -9.46
CA GLU A 145 -11.32 -3.70 -10.89
C GLU A 145 -12.62 -3.20 -11.51
N CYS A 146 -12.50 -2.64 -12.71
CA CYS A 146 -13.65 -2.33 -13.53
C CYS A 146 -14.30 -3.63 -14.01
N GLN A 147 -15.56 -3.85 -13.65
CA GLN A 147 -16.33 -5.03 -14.06
C GLN A 147 -16.54 -5.19 -15.58
N TYR A 148 -16.18 -4.18 -16.37
CA TYR A 148 -16.36 -4.18 -17.83
C TYR A 148 -15.05 -4.42 -18.59
N CYS A 149 -13.94 -3.80 -18.15
CA CYS A 149 -12.66 -3.88 -18.86
C CYS A 149 -11.51 -4.46 -18.04
N GLY A 150 -11.74 -4.80 -16.76
CA GLY A 150 -10.71 -5.35 -15.86
C GLY A 150 -9.67 -4.33 -15.36
N ALA A 151 -9.74 -3.07 -15.77
CA ALA A 151 -8.78 -2.06 -15.35
C ALA A 151 -8.79 -1.85 -13.81
N LYS A 152 -7.61 -1.87 -13.19
CA LYS A 152 -7.41 -1.57 -11.77
C LYS A 152 -7.40 -0.06 -11.56
N ILE A 153 -8.41 0.45 -10.87
CA ILE A 153 -8.59 1.88 -10.61
C ILE A 153 -8.70 2.12 -9.11
N LEU A 154 -8.11 3.20 -8.62
CA LEU A 154 -8.26 3.64 -7.23
C LEU A 154 -9.74 3.68 -6.81
N LYS A 155 -10.03 3.16 -5.62
CA LYS A 155 -11.39 3.11 -5.09
C LYS A 155 -12.04 4.50 -5.01
N GLY A 156 -13.37 4.52 -5.01
CA GLY A 156 -14.18 5.72 -4.83
C GLY A 156 -14.64 6.38 -6.13
N SER A 157 -14.62 7.71 -6.16
CA SER A 157 -15.23 8.50 -7.25
C SER A 157 -14.57 8.24 -8.61
N ARG A 158 -13.26 7.98 -8.64
CA ARG A 158 -12.50 7.67 -9.85
C ARG A 158 -12.97 6.38 -10.50
N LEU A 159 -13.10 5.29 -9.73
CA LEU A 159 -13.66 4.03 -10.23
C LEU A 159 -15.10 4.19 -10.73
N ARG A 160 -15.95 4.91 -9.99
CA ARG A 160 -17.34 5.15 -10.41
C ARG A 160 -17.39 5.91 -11.73
N LEU A 161 -16.54 6.93 -11.89
CA LEU A 161 -16.44 7.72 -13.11
C LEU A 161 -15.94 6.86 -14.28
N HIS A 162 -14.89 6.07 -14.04
CA HIS A 162 -14.34 5.14 -15.02
C HIS A 162 -15.40 4.12 -15.47
N ARG A 163 -16.10 3.44 -14.56
CA ARG A 163 -17.17 2.49 -14.89
C ARG A 163 -18.28 3.15 -15.72
N PHE A 164 -18.62 4.40 -15.42
CA PHE A 164 -19.63 5.15 -16.15
C PHE A 164 -19.21 5.45 -17.60
N TYR A 165 -17.94 5.80 -17.83
CA TYR A 165 -17.41 6.12 -19.16
C TYR A 165 -16.59 5.00 -19.82
N CYS A 166 -16.62 3.78 -19.26
CA CYS A 166 -15.84 2.68 -19.79
C CYS A 166 -16.36 2.28 -21.17
N ASP A 167 -15.48 2.16 -22.16
CA ASP A 167 -15.85 1.79 -23.53
C ASP A 167 -16.44 0.37 -23.62
N GLN A 168 -16.04 -0.51 -22.69
CA GLN A 168 -16.57 -1.87 -22.56
C GLN A 168 -17.87 -1.93 -21.75
N ASN A 169 -18.34 -0.81 -21.20
CA ASN A 169 -19.66 -0.75 -20.56
C ASN A 169 -20.73 -0.75 -21.66
N PRO A 170 -21.71 -1.66 -21.64
CA PRO A 170 -22.81 -1.67 -22.63
C PRO A 170 -23.59 -0.34 -22.68
N LYS A 171 -23.61 0.41 -21.58
CA LYS A 171 -24.23 1.75 -21.49
C LYS A 171 -23.22 2.89 -21.67
N GLY A 172 -21.94 2.57 -21.87
CA GLY A 172 -20.83 3.51 -22.03
C GLY A 172 -21.10 4.57 -23.11
N PRO A 173 -21.60 4.21 -24.31
CA PRO A 173 -21.92 5.20 -25.35
C PRO A 173 -23.09 6.13 -25.00
N GLU A 174 -24.10 5.65 -24.25
CA GLU A 174 -25.29 6.43 -23.88
C GLU A 174 -25.04 7.36 -22.69
N ASN A 175 -24.09 6.99 -21.83
CA ASN A 175 -23.79 7.67 -20.57
C ASN A 175 -23.31 9.14 -20.76
N PRO A 176 -22.39 9.46 -21.70
CA PRO A 176 -22.05 10.83 -22.06
C PRO A 176 -23.26 11.64 -22.54
N LEU A 177 -24.08 11.09 -23.43
CA LEU A 177 -25.26 11.76 -23.99
C LEU A 177 -26.27 12.08 -22.88
N LYS A 178 -26.50 11.12 -21.98
CA LYS A 178 -27.34 11.30 -20.79
C LYS A 178 -26.82 12.41 -19.88
N ARG A 179 -25.51 12.45 -19.59
CA ARG A 179 -24.88 13.52 -18.78
C ARG A 179 -25.01 14.88 -19.43
N MET A 180 -24.80 14.98 -20.74
CA MET A 180 -24.98 16.24 -21.48
C MET A 180 -26.43 16.74 -21.37
N SER A 181 -27.40 15.84 -21.51
CA SER A 181 -28.82 16.16 -21.34
C SER A 181 -29.15 16.59 -19.90
N GLU A 182 -28.66 15.88 -18.88
CA GLU A 182 -28.89 16.21 -17.47
C GLU A 182 -28.22 17.53 -17.04
N ASN A 183 -27.03 17.82 -17.55
CA ASN A 183 -26.28 19.04 -17.26
C ASN A 183 -26.70 20.23 -18.13
N LYS A 184 -27.70 20.07 -19.00
CA LYS A 184 -28.23 21.18 -19.80
C LYS A 184 -28.74 22.28 -18.87
N ALA A 185 -28.12 23.45 -18.96
CA ALA A 185 -28.50 24.64 -18.22
C ALA A 185 -29.68 25.35 -18.89
N GLY A 186 -30.58 25.91 -18.09
CA GLY A 186 -31.78 26.61 -18.54
C GLY A 186 -32.78 26.83 -17.41
N LYS A 187 -33.92 27.46 -17.70
CA LYS A 187 -35.01 27.60 -16.73
C LYS A 187 -36.02 26.48 -16.92
N PHE A 188 -35.95 25.44 -16.09
CA PHE A 188 -36.83 24.28 -16.16
C PHE A 188 -37.86 24.30 -15.03
N ALA A 189 -39.15 24.33 -15.35
CA ALA A 189 -40.22 24.34 -14.35
C ALA A 189 -40.87 22.96 -14.16
N CYS A 190 -41.18 22.60 -12.91
CA CYS A 190 -42.03 21.46 -12.62
C CYS A 190 -43.48 21.76 -13.01
N THR A 191 -44.11 20.87 -13.77
CA THR A 191 -45.49 21.05 -14.22
C THR A 191 -46.50 21.01 -13.08
N ILE A 192 -46.17 20.31 -11.98
CA ILE A 192 -47.03 20.11 -10.81
C ILE A 192 -46.86 21.26 -9.81
N CYS A 193 -45.69 21.37 -9.17
CA CYS A 193 -45.47 22.34 -8.09
C CYS A 193 -44.94 23.71 -8.55
N LYS A 194 -44.72 23.90 -9.87
CA LYS A 194 -44.21 25.13 -10.48
C LYS A 194 -42.82 25.60 -10.04
N LYS A 195 -42.12 24.85 -9.17
CA LYS A 195 -40.72 25.13 -8.82
C LYS A 195 -39.83 25.11 -10.06
N THR A 196 -38.89 26.05 -10.12
CA THR A 196 -37.94 26.21 -11.21
C THR A 196 -36.56 25.68 -10.82
N PHE A 197 -35.85 25.14 -11.81
CA PHE A 197 -34.54 24.52 -11.66
C PHE A 197 -33.64 24.99 -12.79
N GLU A 198 -32.36 25.18 -12.48
CA GLU A 198 -31.36 25.65 -13.45
C GLU A 198 -30.79 24.54 -14.34
N LEU A 199 -30.91 23.29 -13.89
CA LEU A 199 -30.43 22.11 -14.61
C LEU A 199 -31.57 21.14 -14.86
N GLN A 200 -31.61 20.58 -16.06
CA GLN A 200 -32.61 19.60 -16.47
C GLN A 200 -32.57 18.35 -15.58
N GLY A 201 -31.38 17.92 -15.15
CA GLY A 201 -31.18 16.80 -14.22
C GLY A 201 -31.81 17.03 -12.86
N THR A 202 -31.73 18.25 -12.32
CA THR A 202 -32.32 18.60 -11.02
C THR A 202 -33.85 18.56 -11.07
N LEU A 203 -34.45 19.06 -12.16
CA LEU A 203 -35.90 18.90 -12.39
C LEU A 203 -36.30 17.41 -12.46
N ARG A 204 -35.50 16.57 -13.13
CA ARG A 204 -35.78 15.12 -13.19
C ARG A 204 -35.76 14.48 -11.80
N VAL A 205 -34.74 14.75 -11.00
CA VAL A 205 -34.62 14.21 -9.64
C VAL A 205 -35.78 14.70 -8.76
N HIS A 206 -36.16 15.97 -8.88
CA HIS A 206 -37.33 16.52 -8.21
C HIS A 206 -38.61 15.73 -8.56
N LYS A 207 -38.89 15.50 -9.85
CA LYS A 207 -40.05 14.71 -10.29
C LYS A 207 -40.03 13.26 -9.77
N ILE A 208 -38.85 12.65 -9.58
CA ILE A 208 -38.71 11.28 -9.06
C ILE A 208 -38.92 11.24 -7.54
N ARG A 209 -38.48 12.28 -6.81
CA ARG A 209 -38.58 12.32 -5.34
C ARG A 209 -39.95 12.73 -4.86
N GLU A 210 -40.57 13.68 -5.55
CA GLU A 210 -41.94 14.13 -5.31
C GLU A 210 -42.96 13.20 -5.98
N ARG A 211 -42.73 11.88 -5.92
CA ARG A 211 -43.65 10.87 -6.48
C ARG A 211 -45.07 11.16 -5.99
N PHE A 212 -45.84 11.80 -6.85
CA PHE A 212 -47.20 11.41 -7.19
C PHE A 212 -47.10 10.25 -8.19
#